data_AF-A0A437LZ92-F1
#
_entry.id   AF-A0A437LZ92-F1
#
_cell.length_a   1.000
_cell.length_b   1.000
_cell.length_c   1.000
_cell.angle_alpha   90.00
_cell.angle_beta   90.00
_cell.angle_gamma   90.00
#
_symmetry.space_group_name_H-M   'P 1'
#
loop_
_entity.id
_entity.type
_entity.pdbx_description
1 polymer ?
#
loop_
_entity_poly.entity_id
_entity_poly.type
_entity_poly.pdbx_seq_one_letter_code
_entity_poly.pdbx_strand_id
1 'polypeptide(L)' 'MLQRIGLALVGTGLSLILMVVAVMMTDGLTPGRISPTYAALTAAGAGLALVLGLRLLERGRDQHGLS' A
#
# COMPACT_ATOMS: atom_id res chain seq x y z
N MET A 1 12.61 10.86 13.65
CA MET A 1 11.24 10.36 13.35
C MET A 1 11.06 9.92 11.90
N LEU A 2 11.64 10.63 10.93
CA LEU A 2 11.55 10.33 9.48
C LEU A 2 11.83 8.86 9.10
N GLN A 3 12.86 8.25 9.69
CA GLN A 3 13.23 6.84 9.46
C GLN A 3 12.12 5.85 9.87
N ARG A 4 11.38 6.12 10.95
CA ARG A 4 10.27 5.27 11.41
C ARG A 4 9.07 5.36 10.45
N ILE A 5 8.80 6.56 9.92
CA ILE A 5 7.70 6.78 8.96
C ILE A 5 8.06 6.17 7.60
N GLY A 6 9.31 6.32 7.15
CA GLY A 6 9.82 5.66 5.94
C GLY A 6 9.75 4.14 6.04
N LEU A 7 10.17 3.56 7.17
CA LEU A 7 10.06 2.11 7.41
C LEU A 7 8.61 1.64 7.43
N ALA A 8 7.70 2.42 8.03
CA ALA A 8 6.28 2.14 7.99
C ALA A 8 5.71 2.16 6.57
N LEU A 9 6.13 3.13 5.73
CA LEU A 9 5.72 3.23 4.32
C LEU A 9 6.17 2.04 3.48
N VAL A 10 7.43 1.63 3.66
CA VAL A 10 8.00 0.47 2.97
C VAL A 10 7.28 -0.79 3.42
N GLY A 11 6.98 -0.93 4.72
CA GLY A 11 6.22 -2.05 5.27
C GLY A 11 4.79 -2.14 4.71
N THR A 12 4.05 -1.03 4.67
CA THR A 12 2.71 -1.00 4.06
C THR A 12 2.76 -1.27 2.56
N GLY A 13 3.72 -0.68 1.84
CA GLY A 13 3.92 -0.96 0.41
C GLY A 13 4.15 -2.44 0.13
N LEU A 14 5.07 -3.06 0.86
CA LEU A 14 5.36 -4.49 0.75
C LEU A 14 4.12 -5.35 1.07
N SER A 15 3.40 -5.04 2.15
CA SER A 15 2.19 -5.76 2.53
C SER A 15 1.10 -5.69 1.45
N LEU A 16 0.94 -4.55 0.79
CA LEU A 16 -0.06 -4.35 -0.25
C LEU A 16 0.30 -5.10 -1.54
N ILE A 17 1.57 -5.08 -1.93
CA ILE A 17 2.07 -5.88 -3.06
C ILE A 17 1.82 -7.37 -2.80
N LEU A 18 2.19 -7.87 -1.61
CA LEU A 18 1.97 -9.26 -1.22
C LEU A 18 0.49 -9.62 -1.21
N MET A 19 -0.38 -8.72 -0.76
CA MET A 19 -1.83 -8.93 -0.79
C MET A 19 -2.35 -9.06 -2.23
N VAL A 20 -1.93 -8.18 -3.14
CA VAL A 20 -2.31 -8.26 -4.56
C VAL A 20 -1.81 -9.55 -5.20
N VAL A 21 -0.56 -9.95 -4.93
CA VAL A 21 0.02 -11.22 -5.39
C VAL A 21 -0.77 -12.41 -4.85
N ALA A 22 -1.16 -12.40 -3.57
CA ALA A 22 -1.96 -13.46 -2.98
C ALA A 22 -3.35 -13.57 -3.63
N VAL A 23 -3.99 -12.44 -3.94
CA VAL A 23 -5.27 -12.41 -4.67
C VAL A 23 -5.11 -13.01 -6.07
N MET A 24 -4.08 -12.59 -6.83
CA MET A 24 -3.77 -13.12 -8.16
C MET A 24 -3.45 -14.63 -8.12
N MET A 25 -2.68 -15.10 -7.13
CA MET A 25 -2.44 -16.53 -6.94
C MET A 25 -3.71 -17.30 -6.57
N THR A 26 -4.58 -16.73 -5.75
CA THR A 26 -5.84 -17.38 -5.35
C THR A 26 -6.78 -17.53 -6.55
N ASP A 27 -6.82 -16.53 -7.44
CA ASP A 27 -7.58 -16.59 -8.69
C ASP A 27 -6.97 -17.59 -9.68
N GLY A 28 -5.63 -17.69 -9.72
CA GLY A 28 -4.93 -18.70 -10.53
C GLY A 28 -5.07 -20.14 -10.02
N LEU A 29 -5.20 -20.35 -8.71
CA LEU A 29 -5.36 -21.66 -8.07
C LEU A 29 -6.83 -22.13 -8.05
N THR A 30 -7.77 -21.19 -7.94
CA THR A 30 -9.22 -21.46 -7.92
C THR A 30 -9.95 -20.40 -8.74
N PRO A 31 -10.11 -20.62 -10.05
CA PRO A 31 -10.73 -19.65 -10.94
C PRO A 31 -12.16 -19.31 -10.49
N GLY A 32 -12.47 -18.02 -10.36
CA GLY A 32 -13.82 -17.53 -10.08
C GLY A 32 -14.22 -17.45 -8.60
N ARG A 33 -13.30 -17.71 -7.66
CA ARG A 33 -13.57 -17.61 -6.22
C ARG A 33 -13.61 -16.17 -5.70
N ILE A 34 -12.78 -15.29 -6.24
CA ILE A 34 -12.70 -13.90 -5.80
C ILE A 34 -13.38 -13.04 -6.86
N SER A 35 -14.36 -12.22 -6.47
CA SER A 35 -14.99 -11.33 -7.44
C SER A 35 -13.96 -10.28 -7.92
N PRO A 36 -13.84 -10.04 -9.23
CA PRO A 36 -12.90 -9.05 -9.77
C PRO A 36 -13.11 -7.65 -9.17
N THR A 37 -14.36 -7.32 -8.83
CA THR A 37 -14.75 -6.09 -8.15
C THR A 37 -14.16 -5.97 -6.75
N TYR A 38 -14.10 -7.06 -5.98
CA TYR A 38 -13.52 -7.06 -4.63
C TYR A 38 -12.01 -6.87 -4.69
N ALA A 39 -11.34 -7.57 -5.60
CA ALA A 39 -9.91 -7.40 -5.88
C ALA A 39 -9.59 -5.95 -6.28
N ALA A 40 -10.38 -5.39 -7.21
CA ALA A 40 -10.22 -3.99 -7.65
C ALA A 40 -10.41 -2.97 -6.51
N LEU A 41 -11.42 -3.16 -5.65
CA LEU A 41 -11.67 -2.28 -4.51
C LEU A 41 -10.52 -2.34 -3.49
N THR A 42 -10.03 -3.55 -3.19
CA THR A 42 -8.89 -3.72 -2.28
C THR A 42 -7.61 -3.11 -2.85
N ALA A 43 -7.34 -3.29 -4.14
CA ALA A 43 -6.19 -2.67 -4.81
C ALA A 43 -6.30 -1.13 -4.87
N ALA A 44 -7.49 -0.59 -5.12
CA ALA A 44 -7.74 0.84 -5.12
C ALA A 44 -7.57 1.46 -3.72
N GLY A 45 -8.12 0.82 -2.68
CA GLY A 45 -7.95 1.25 -1.29
C GLY A 45 -6.50 1.19 -0.82
N ALA A 46 -5.79 0.13 -1.21
CA ALA A 46 -4.35 -0.02 -1.01
C ALA A 46 -3.54 1.13 -1.63
N GLY A 47 -3.81 1.46 -2.89
CA GLY A 47 -3.18 2.59 -3.58
C GLY A 47 -3.42 3.92 -2.88
N LEU A 48 -4.66 4.19 -2.46
CA LEU A 48 -4.99 5.41 -1.71
C LEU A 48 -4.24 5.50 -0.36
N ALA A 49 -4.11 4.39 0.36
CA ALA A 49 -3.37 4.34 1.61
C ALA A 49 -1.87 4.68 1.42
N LEU A 50 -1.27 4.21 0.32
CA LEU A 50 0.12 4.55 0.00
C LEU A 50 0.30 6.02 -0.36
N VAL A 51 -0.61 6.58 -1.17
CA VAL A 51 -0.57 7.99 -1.55
C VAL A 51 -0.70 8.90 -0.31
N LEU A 52 -1.62 8.57 0.61
CA LEU A 52 -1.78 9.26 1.88
C LEU A 52 -0.51 9.17 2.74
N GLY A 53 0.05 7.98 2.86
CA GLY A 53 1.30 7.76 3.59
C GLY A 53 2.45 8.60 3.03
N LEU A 54 2.61 8.64 1.71
CA LEU A 54 3.64 9.42 1.03
C LEU A 54 3.47 10.92 1.27
N ARG A 55 2.23 11.43 1.16
CA ARG A 55 1.89 12.84 1.47
C ARG A 55 2.23 13.23 2.90
N LEU A 56 2.01 12.35 3.87
CA LEU A 56 2.38 12.56 5.27
C LEU A 56 3.90 12.58 5.44
N LEU A 57 4.63 11.71 4.73
CA LEU A 57 6.08 11.65 4.76
C LEU A 57 6.73 12.89 4.13
N GLU A 58 6.19 13.40 3.01
CA GLU A 58 6.62 14.65 2.38
C GLU A 58 6.45 15.84 3.32
N ARG A 59 5.27 15.99 3.94
CA ARG A 59 5.03 17.06 4.93
C ARG A 59 6.00 17.00 6.11
N GLY A 60 6.32 15.81 6.59
CA GLY A 60 7.30 15.62 7.66
C GLY A 60 8.73 15.98 7.23
N ARG A 61 9.07 15.81 5.95
CA ARG A 61 10.38 16.15 5.39
C ARG A 61 10.55 17.66 5.23
N ASP A 62 9.52 18.34 4.75
CA ASP A 62 9.53 19.80 4.58
C ASP A 62 9.71 20.53 5.92
N GLN A 63 9.13 19.99 7.00
CA GLN A 63 9.28 20.54 8.34
C GLN A 63 10.69 20.37 8.95
N HIS A 64 11.44 19.33 8.56
CA HIS A 64 12.82 19.11 9.03
C HIS A 64 13.87 19.79 8.13
N GLY A 65 13.50 20.26 6.93
CA GLY A 65 14.39 20.99 6.02
C GLY A 65 14.52 22.49 6.34
N LEU A 66 13.73 23.00 7.30
CA LEU A 66 13.68 24.40 7.71
C LEU A 66 14.25 24.65 9.13
N SER A 67 14.90 23.66 9.74
CA SER A 67 15.61 23.78 11.04
C SER A 67 17.11 23.58 10.87
#